data_AF-A0A844UE79-F1
#
_entry.id   AF-A0A844UE79-F1
#
_cell.length_a   1.000
_cell.length_b   1.000
_cell.length_c   1.000
_cell.angle_alpha   90.00
_cell.angle_beta   90.00
_cell.angle_gamma   90.00
#
_symmetry.space_group_name_H-M   'P 1'
#
loop_
_entity.id
_entity.type
_entity.pdbx_description
1 polymer ?
#
loop_
_entity_poly.entity_id
_entity_poly.type
_entity_poly.pdbx_seq_one_letter_code
_entity_poly.pdbx_strand_id
1 'polypeptide(L)'
;MKKKLFVLSLAAMLTFSCSKSTNYNETVVNTYEAYTSEMGTIMDAVVSKDEKSKAEVGKSIERLEFLTDSCSTVMSKLEPSDAAKEFHGAVVDLYSTVKTDFIPVFKELMSLDEKNLNDDQIIQYNDLADKVNVVFDKIDKLEDKAISAQEKFAKSENLELRR
;
A
#
# COMPACT_ATOMS: atom_id res chain seq x y z
N MET A 1 -33.81 33.08 -9.07
CA MET A 1 -33.91 31.60 -9.14
C MET A 1 -32.86 31.01 -8.23
N LYS A 2 -33.29 30.26 -7.20
CA LYS A 2 -32.42 29.59 -6.23
C LYS A 2 -31.89 28.30 -6.89
N LYS A 3 -30.57 28.18 -7.07
CA LYS A 3 -29.94 26.89 -7.38
C LYS A 3 -29.56 26.21 -6.07
N LYS A 4 -30.35 25.22 -5.67
CA LYS A 4 -29.92 24.14 -4.78
C LYS A 4 -29.70 22.91 -5.67
N LEU A 5 -28.51 22.33 -5.60
CA LEU A 5 -28.23 20.88 -5.73
C LEU A 5 -26.71 20.75 -5.47
N PHE A 6 -26.32 20.41 -4.24
CA PHE A 6 -25.93 19.06 -3.81
C PHE A 6 -24.64 18.55 -4.48
N VAL A 7 -23.50 18.70 -3.78
CA VAL A 7 -22.59 17.58 -3.47
C VAL A 7 -22.08 17.82 -2.05
N LEU A 8 -22.84 17.27 -1.10
CA LEU A 8 -22.36 16.90 0.23
C LEU A 8 -21.35 15.75 0.09
N SER A 9 -20.52 15.63 1.14
CA SER A 9 -19.69 14.48 1.53
C SER A 9 -18.37 14.22 0.80
N LEU A 10 -17.44 15.18 0.93
CA LEU A 10 -15.99 14.88 0.99
C LEU A 10 -15.56 14.31 2.36
N ALA A 11 -16.48 13.67 3.09
CA ALA A 11 -16.28 13.16 4.45
C ALA A 11 -16.33 11.63 4.54
N ALA A 12 -16.43 10.93 3.40
CA ALA A 12 -16.50 9.46 3.35
C ALA A 12 -15.14 8.78 3.10
N MET A 13 -14.03 9.52 2.92
CA MET A 13 -12.70 8.93 2.70
C MET A 13 -11.86 8.79 3.98
N LEU A 14 -12.40 9.10 5.16
CA LEU A 14 -11.69 8.97 6.44
C LEU A 14 -12.07 7.70 7.24
N THR A 15 -12.89 6.81 6.70
CA THR A 15 -13.33 5.61 7.44
C THR A 15 -12.37 4.42 7.34
N PHE A 16 -11.33 4.49 6.51
CA PHE A 16 -10.21 3.54 6.55
C PHE A 16 -9.12 4.01 7.52
N SER A 17 -9.49 4.39 8.74
CA SER A 17 -8.51 4.36 9.82
C SER A 17 -8.34 2.91 10.20
N CYS A 18 -7.12 2.37 10.14
CA CYS A 18 -6.79 1.13 10.87
C CYS A 18 -7.31 1.30 12.31
N SER A 19 -8.44 0.65 12.60
CA SER A 19 -9.24 0.95 13.78
C SER A 19 -8.52 0.46 15.02
N LYS A 20 -8.61 1.22 16.13
CA LYS A 20 -8.05 0.81 17.41
C LYS A 20 -8.92 -0.31 18.00
N SER A 21 -8.59 -1.57 17.70
CA SER A 21 -8.97 -2.67 18.58
C SER A 21 -8.15 -2.57 19.88
N THR A 22 -8.73 -2.98 21.00
CA THR A 22 -8.04 -3.11 22.30
C THR A 22 -7.14 -4.35 22.34
N ASN A 23 -7.26 -5.25 21.37
CA ASN A 23 -6.45 -6.45 21.24
C ASN A 23 -5.35 -6.22 20.18
N TYR A 24 -4.09 -6.38 20.57
CA TYR A 24 -2.95 -6.27 19.66
C TYR A 24 -3.14 -7.16 18.43
N ASN A 25 -3.53 -8.42 18.65
CA ASN A 25 -3.61 -9.47 17.62
C ASN A 25 -4.63 -9.09 16.54
N GLU A 26 -5.80 -8.64 16.96
CA GLU A 26 -6.83 -8.15 16.03
C GLU A 26 -6.39 -6.87 15.34
N THR A 27 -5.70 -5.95 16.03
CA THR A 27 -5.27 -4.69 15.44
C THR A 27 -4.26 -4.93 14.32
N VAL A 28 -3.24 -5.78 14.55
CA VAL A 28 -2.22 -6.06 13.53
C VAL A 28 -2.80 -6.81 12.33
N VAL A 29 -3.64 -7.83 12.57
CA VAL A 29 -4.29 -8.60 11.50
C VAL A 29 -5.23 -7.73 10.68
N ASN A 30 -6.13 -6.98 11.33
CA ASN A 30 -7.08 -6.11 10.62
C ASN A 30 -6.34 -4.98 9.86
N THR A 31 -5.26 -4.44 10.43
CA THR A 31 -4.44 -3.40 9.78
C THR A 31 -3.77 -3.96 8.53
N TYR A 32 -3.19 -5.16 8.62
CA TYR A 32 -2.55 -5.82 7.50
C TYR A 32 -3.55 -6.18 6.39
N GLU A 33 -4.68 -6.80 6.73
CA GLU A 33 -5.73 -7.16 5.76
C GLU A 33 -6.33 -5.93 5.06
N ALA A 34 -6.61 -4.87 5.83
CA ALA A 34 -7.10 -3.61 5.24
C ALA A 34 -6.06 -2.99 4.31
N TYR A 35 -4.78 -3.06 4.67
CA TYR A 35 -3.70 -2.54 3.85
C TYR A 35 -3.56 -3.32 2.54
N THR A 36 -3.45 -4.65 2.59
CA THR A 36 -3.21 -5.47 1.38
C THR A 36 -4.41 -5.44 0.43
N SER A 37 -5.64 -5.47 0.95
CA SER A 37 -6.86 -5.33 0.14
C SER A 37 -6.90 -3.98 -0.59
N GLU A 38 -6.59 -2.89 0.11
CA GLU A 38 -6.64 -1.55 -0.45
C GLU A 38 -5.45 -1.29 -1.39
N MET A 39 -4.25 -1.77 -1.03
CA MET A 39 -3.07 -1.74 -1.90
C MET A 39 -3.35 -2.48 -3.21
N GLY A 40 -3.92 -3.69 -3.16
CA GLY A 40 -4.30 -4.43 -4.37
C GLY A 40 -5.27 -3.64 -5.25
N THR A 41 -6.29 -3.03 -4.64
CA THR A 41 -7.25 -2.17 -5.37
C THR A 41 -6.57 -0.96 -6.02
N ILE A 42 -5.63 -0.32 -5.32
CA ILE A 42 -4.88 0.83 -5.84
C ILE A 42 -3.93 0.39 -6.96
N MET A 43 -3.24 -0.73 -6.80
CA MET A 43 -2.31 -1.26 -7.79
C MET A 43 -3.02 -1.69 -9.05
N ASP A 44 -4.14 -2.42 -8.94
CA ASP A 44 -5.02 -2.74 -10.07
C ASP A 44 -5.47 -1.47 -10.78
N ALA A 45 -5.82 -0.44 -10.01
CA ALA A 45 -6.19 0.85 -10.56
C ALA A 45 -5.03 1.59 -11.25
N VAL A 46 -3.77 1.30 -10.93
CA VAL A 46 -2.58 1.89 -11.53
C VAL A 46 -2.17 1.14 -12.81
N VAL A 47 -2.32 -0.19 -12.83
CA VAL A 47 -1.87 -1.05 -13.93
C VAL A 47 -2.97 -1.49 -14.90
N SER A 48 -4.25 -1.13 -14.65
CA SER A 48 -5.38 -1.48 -15.50
C SER A 48 -5.21 -0.96 -16.94
N LYS A 49 -5.61 -1.77 -17.92
CA LYS A 49 -5.51 -1.50 -19.37
C LYS A 49 -6.43 -0.39 -19.90
N ASP A 50 -7.40 0.06 -19.12
CA ASP A 50 -8.18 1.24 -19.47
C ASP A 50 -7.28 2.46 -19.28
N GLU A 51 -6.95 3.18 -20.35
CA GLU A 51 -6.03 4.33 -20.36
C GLU A 51 -6.43 5.39 -19.32
N LYS A 52 -5.95 5.21 -18.09
CA LYS A 52 -6.13 6.23 -17.04
C LYS A 52 -5.22 7.39 -17.34
N SER A 53 -5.74 8.59 -17.12
CA SER A 53 -4.89 9.77 -17.22
C SER A 53 -3.78 9.70 -16.18
N LYS A 54 -2.62 10.27 -16.52
CA LYS A 54 -1.49 10.45 -15.61
C LYS A 54 -1.91 11.12 -14.27
N ALA A 55 -2.92 11.99 -14.31
CA ALA A 55 -3.47 12.62 -13.12
C ALA A 55 -4.26 11.63 -12.22
N GLU A 56 -4.98 10.67 -12.80
CA GLU A 56 -5.69 9.64 -12.04
C GLU A 56 -4.72 8.64 -11.42
N VAL A 57 -3.71 8.20 -12.18
CA VAL A 57 -2.63 7.36 -11.66
C VAL A 57 -1.91 8.07 -10.50
N GLY A 58 -1.66 9.38 -10.62
CA GLY A 58 -0.99 10.17 -9.58
C GLY A 58 -1.79 10.20 -8.28
N LYS A 59 -3.10 10.40 -8.38
CA LYS A 59 -4.01 10.34 -7.20
C LYS A 59 -4.03 8.96 -6.55
N SER A 60 -3.97 7.89 -7.34
CA SER A 60 -3.87 6.53 -6.80
C SER A 60 -2.59 6.34 -5.99
N ILE A 61 -1.45 6.83 -6.49
CA ILE A 61 -0.17 6.75 -5.78
C ILE A 61 -0.15 7.63 -4.53
N GLU A 62 -0.73 8.82 -4.56
CA GLU A 62 -0.92 9.66 -3.36
C GLU A 62 -1.79 8.97 -2.30
N ARG A 63 -2.84 8.25 -2.73
CA ARG A 63 -3.67 7.44 -1.82
C ARG A 63 -2.88 6.28 -1.21
N LEU A 64 -2.03 5.61 -1.99
CA LEU A 64 -1.15 4.55 -1.49
C LEU A 64 -0.16 5.08 -0.45
N GLU A 65 0.40 6.26 -0.69
CA GLU A 65 1.30 6.93 0.26
C GLU A 65 0.58 7.25 1.57
N PHE A 66 -0.61 7.86 1.49
CA PHE A 66 -1.43 8.13 2.68
C PHE A 66 -1.79 6.86 3.45
N LEU A 67 -2.21 5.80 2.74
CA LEU A 67 -2.54 4.51 3.32
C LEU A 67 -1.31 3.92 4.05
N THR A 68 -0.16 3.91 3.38
CA THR A 68 1.09 3.35 3.91
C THR A 68 1.56 4.11 5.15
N ASP A 69 1.46 5.44 5.13
CA ASP A 69 1.80 6.28 6.30
C ASP A 69 0.84 6.05 7.47
N SER A 70 -0.45 5.95 7.19
CA SER A 70 -1.49 5.69 8.19
C SER A 70 -1.26 4.33 8.86
N CYS A 71 -1.08 3.27 8.08
CA CYS A 71 -0.88 1.90 8.58
C CYS A 71 0.47 1.76 9.30
N SER A 72 1.54 2.38 8.79
CA SER A 72 2.85 2.43 9.47
C SER A 72 2.76 3.15 10.81
N THR A 73 1.97 4.22 10.90
CA THR A 73 1.76 4.97 12.14
C THR A 73 0.95 4.17 13.16
N VAL A 74 0.03 3.31 12.73
CA VAL A 74 -0.64 2.39 13.64
C VAL A 74 0.33 1.32 14.12
N MET A 75 1.05 0.67 13.21
CA MET A 75 2.03 -0.36 13.54
C MET A 75 3.10 0.14 14.51
N SER A 76 3.65 1.33 14.31
CA SER A 76 4.70 1.87 15.19
C SER A 76 4.25 2.16 16.63
N LYS A 77 2.93 2.22 16.88
CA LYS A 77 2.34 2.41 18.21
C LYS A 77 1.99 1.10 18.90
N LEU A 78 2.12 -0.03 18.20
CA LEU A 78 1.81 -1.34 18.75
C LEU A 78 3.09 -1.99 19.28
N GLU A 79 3.02 -2.53 20.49
CA GLU A 79 4.11 -3.33 21.05
C GLU A 79 3.83 -4.82 20.78
N PRO A 80 4.63 -5.50 19.93
CA PRO A 80 4.43 -6.92 19.65
C PRO A 80 4.72 -7.79 20.88
N SER A 81 3.83 -8.75 21.14
CA SER A 81 4.17 -9.92 21.97
C SER A 81 5.29 -10.73 21.30
N ASP A 82 5.96 -11.60 22.07
CA ASP A 82 7.01 -12.47 21.51
C ASP A 82 6.52 -13.33 20.35
N ALA A 83 5.27 -13.84 20.43
CA ALA A 83 4.64 -14.63 19.37
C ALA A 83 4.34 -13.81 18.11
N ALA A 84 4.10 -12.49 18.23
CA ALA A 84 3.73 -11.63 17.12
C ALA A 84 4.91 -10.90 16.44
N LYS A 85 6.10 -10.93 17.03
CA LYS A 85 7.28 -10.18 16.54
C LYS A 85 7.62 -10.45 15.07
N GLU A 86 7.55 -11.72 14.65
CA GLU A 86 7.85 -12.11 13.27
C GLU A 86 6.83 -11.50 12.30
N PHE A 87 5.53 -11.60 12.62
CA PHE A 87 4.46 -11.05 11.79
C PHE A 87 4.52 -9.52 11.75
N HIS A 88 4.67 -8.87 12.91
CA HIS A 88 4.83 -7.42 13.00
C HIS A 88 6.00 -6.91 12.17
N GLY A 89 7.17 -7.55 12.30
CA GLY A 89 8.36 -7.19 11.54
C GLY A 89 8.14 -7.35 10.03
N ALA A 90 7.50 -8.44 9.59
CA ALA A 90 7.20 -8.64 8.18
C ALA A 90 6.25 -7.57 7.61
N VAL A 91 5.22 -7.17 8.36
CA VAL A 91 4.29 -6.10 7.96
C VAL A 91 5.00 -4.74 7.91
N VAL A 92 5.86 -4.43 8.88
CA VAL A 92 6.66 -3.20 8.88
C VAL A 92 7.65 -3.16 7.70
N ASP A 93 8.31 -4.27 7.40
CA ASP A 93 9.22 -4.40 6.25
C ASP A 93 8.48 -4.13 4.92
N LEU A 94 7.26 -4.67 4.78
CA LEU A 94 6.39 -4.45 3.63
C LEU A 94 6.04 -2.96 3.49
N TYR A 95 5.51 -2.34 4.54
CA TYR A 95 5.10 -0.93 4.51
C TYR A 95 6.28 -0.01 4.24
N SER A 96 7.43 -0.29 4.87
CA SER A 96 8.65 0.46 4.63
C SER A 96 9.07 0.35 3.17
N THR A 97 9.06 -0.84 2.58
CA THR A 97 9.45 -1.06 1.18
C THR A 97 8.52 -0.32 0.21
N VAL A 98 7.20 -0.36 0.44
CA VAL A 98 6.25 0.40 -0.39
C VAL A 98 6.53 1.90 -0.29
N LYS A 99 6.80 2.40 0.92
CA LYS A 99 7.07 3.83 1.19
C LYS A 99 8.40 4.32 0.62
N THR A 100 9.48 3.57 0.82
CA THR A 100 10.85 4.04 0.52
C THR A 100 11.31 3.66 -0.86
N ASP A 101 10.77 2.59 -1.45
CA ASP A 101 11.27 2.04 -2.71
C ASP A 101 10.20 2.22 -3.80
N PHE A 102 8.98 1.73 -3.57
CA PHE A 102 7.96 1.71 -4.64
C PHE A 102 7.43 3.09 -4.99
N ILE A 103 6.87 3.81 -4.00
CA ILE A 103 6.25 5.13 -4.22
C ILE A 103 7.25 6.11 -4.88
N PRO A 104 8.51 6.23 -4.42
CA PRO A 104 9.47 7.16 -5.02
C PRO A 104 9.83 6.79 -6.46
N VAL A 105 10.12 5.51 -6.73
CA VAL A 105 10.47 5.06 -8.09
C VAL A 105 9.29 5.26 -9.04
N PHE A 106 8.07 4.95 -8.59
CA PHE A 106 6.88 5.13 -9.41
C PHE A 106 6.59 6.62 -9.68
N LYS A 107 6.74 7.50 -8.67
CA LYS A 107 6.65 8.96 -8.85
C LYS A 107 7.69 9.49 -9.83
N GLU A 108 8.91 8.95 -9.81
CA GLU A 108 9.96 9.31 -10.76
C GLU A 108 9.61 8.86 -12.19
N LEU A 109 9.15 7.63 -12.37
CA LEU A 109 8.66 7.12 -13.66
C LEU A 109 7.54 8.02 -14.20
N MET A 110 6.58 8.36 -13.34
CA MET A 110 5.50 9.29 -13.67
C MET A 110 5.99 10.71 -13.90
N SER A 111 7.18 11.13 -13.50
CA SER A 111 7.65 12.48 -13.80
C SER A 111 8.03 12.66 -15.27
N LEU A 112 8.33 11.55 -15.97
CA LEU A 112 8.70 11.56 -17.38
C LEU A 112 7.50 11.86 -18.30
N ASP A 113 7.73 12.69 -19.32
CA ASP A 113 6.74 12.93 -20.38
C ASP A 113 6.95 11.91 -21.50
N GLU A 114 6.17 10.83 -21.47
CA GLU A 114 6.23 9.74 -22.45
C GLU A 114 6.02 10.21 -23.90
N LYS A 115 5.42 11.39 -24.12
CA LYS A 115 5.13 11.90 -25.46
C LYS A 115 6.30 12.62 -26.13
N ASN A 116 7.34 12.98 -25.37
CA ASN A 116 8.48 13.76 -25.87
C ASN A 116 9.81 13.30 -25.27
N LEU A 117 10.04 11.98 -25.19
CA LEU A 117 11.30 11.44 -24.71
C LEU A 117 12.39 11.58 -25.78
N ASN A 118 13.54 12.17 -25.40
CA ASN A 118 14.78 12.02 -26.15
C ASN A 118 15.48 10.69 -25.80
N ASP A 119 16.58 10.35 -26.48
CA ASP A 119 17.28 9.07 -26.30
C ASP A 119 17.70 8.81 -24.83
N ASP A 120 18.18 9.84 -24.12
CA ASP A 120 18.57 9.72 -22.70
C ASP A 120 17.35 9.48 -21.80
N GLN A 121 16.21 10.13 -22.10
CA GLN A 121 14.97 9.95 -21.36
C GLN A 121 14.29 8.60 -21.63
N ILE A 122 14.49 8.02 -22.82
CA ILE A 122 14.06 6.65 -23.13
C ILE A 122 14.85 5.66 -22.28
N ILE A 123 16.17 5.83 -22.16
CA ILE A 123 17.02 5.01 -21.30
C ILE A 123 16.56 5.13 -19.84
N GLN A 124 16.36 6.37 -19.36
CA GLN A 124 15.87 6.61 -18.00
C GLN A 124 14.50 5.97 -17.76
N TYR A 125 13.58 6.04 -18.73
CA TYR A 125 12.27 5.40 -18.63
C TYR A 125 12.40 3.89 -18.47
N ASN A 126 13.21 3.24 -19.30
CA ASN A 126 13.42 1.80 -19.23
C ASN A 126 14.06 1.38 -17.89
N ASP A 127 15.08 2.11 -17.43
CA ASP A 127 15.71 1.87 -16.14
C ASP A 127 14.73 2.01 -14.97
N LEU A 128 13.82 2.99 -15.03
CA LEU A 128 12.79 3.18 -14.01
C LEU A 128 11.72 2.10 -14.07
N ALA A 129 11.29 1.68 -15.27
CA ALA A 129 10.37 0.56 -15.44
C ALA A 129 10.98 -0.74 -14.87
N ASP A 130 12.25 -1.01 -15.14
CA ASP A 130 12.97 -2.17 -14.57
C ASP A 130 13.07 -2.08 -13.05
N LYS A 131 13.36 -0.90 -12.49
CA LYS A 131 13.34 -0.69 -11.03
C LYS A 131 11.95 -0.93 -10.44
N VAL A 132 10.88 -0.48 -11.09
CA VAL A 132 9.50 -0.75 -10.66
C VAL A 132 9.27 -2.26 -10.59
N ASN A 133 9.65 -3.01 -11.62
CA ASN A 133 9.50 -4.47 -11.64
C ASN A 133 10.27 -5.15 -10.49
N VAL A 134 11.53 -4.75 -10.25
CA VAL A 134 12.35 -5.28 -9.16
C VAL A 134 11.71 -4.98 -7.78
N VAL A 135 11.14 -3.79 -7.61
CA VAL A 135 10.47 -3.44 -6.36
C VAL A 135 9.14 -4.19 -6.19
N PHE A 136 8.39 -4.43 -7.27
CA PHE A 136 7.22 -5.30 -7.24
C PHE A 136 7.58 -6.72 -6.78
N ASP A 137 8.59 -7.35 -7.39
CA ASP A 137 9.08 -8.67 -6.98
C ASP A 137 9.50 -8.71 -5.50
N LYS A 138 10.02 -7.59 -4.98
CA LYS A 138 10.38 -7.45 -3.57
C LYS A 138 9.14 -7.35 -2.68
N ILE A 139 8.14 -6.59 -3.09
CA ILE A 139 6.85 -6.46 -2.39
C ILE A 139 6.16 -7.83 -2.31
N ASP A 140 6.07 -8.57 -3.42
CA ASP A 140 5.44 -9.89 -3.46
C ASP A 140 6.10 -10.86 -2.47
N LYS A 141 7.43 -10.89 -2.44
CA LYS A 141 8.18 -11.71 -1.47
C LYS A 141 7.95 -11.30 -0.02
N LEU A 142 7.77 -10.01 0.24
CA LEU A 142 7.47 -9.50 1.58
C LEU A 142 6.03 -9.80 1.98
N GLU A 143 5.09 -9.77 1.05
CA GLU A 143 3.71 -10.20 1.26
C GLU A 143 3.65 -11.70 1.59
N ASP A 144 4.32 -12.56 0.81
CA ASP A 144 4.44 -13.99 1.11
C ASP A 144 5.02 -14.26 2.50
N LYS A 145 6.04 -13.48 2.90
CA LYS A 145 6.65 -13.55 4.23
C LYS A 145 5.65 -13.12 5.31
N ALA A 146 4.90 -12.04 5.09
CA ALA A 146 3.89 -11.54 6.03
C ALA A 146 2.74 -12.54 6.20
N ILE A 147 2.22 -13.12 5.11
CA ILE A 147 1.22 -14.20 5.13
C ILE A 147 1.75 -15.38 5.91
N SER A 148 2.95 -15.87 5.59
CA SER A 148 3.55 -17.01 6.28
C SER A 148 3.73 -16.76 7.78
N ALA A 149 4.13 -15.55 8.16
CA ALA A 149 4.28 -15.16 9.56
C ALA A 149 2.91 -15.02 10.26
N GLN A 150 1.89 -14.51 9.58
CA GLN A 150 0.52 -14.46 10.07
C GLN A 150 -0.02 -15.87 10.35
N GLU A 151 0.22 -16.83 9.44
CA GLU A 151 -0.21 -18.21 9.63
C GLU A 151 0.45 -18.88 10.84
N LYS A 152 1.75 -18.64 11.05
CA LYS A 152 2.47 -19.15 12.23
C LYS A 152 1.92 -18.53 13.52
N PHE A 153 1.72 -17.22 13.52
CA PHE A 153 1.19 -16.47 14.65
C PHE A 153 -0.24 -16.91 15.01
N ALA A 154 -1.11 -17.08 14.01
CA ALA A 154 -2.46 -17.57 14.21
C ALA A 154 -2.46 -18.98 14.82
N LYS A 155 -1.58 -19.87 14.34
CA LYS A 155 -1.40 -21.22 14.91
C LYS A 155 -0.89 -21.18 16.35
N SER A 156 0.06 -20.30 16.69
CA SER A 156 0.59 -20.24 18.06
C SER A 156 -0.42 -19.71 19.07
N GLU A 157 -1.30 -18.81 18.62
CA GLU A 157 -2.30 -18.14 19.48
C GLU A 157 -3.71 -18.78 19.39
N ASN A 158 -3.86 -19.90 18.65
CA ASN A 158 -5.16 -20.53 18.35
C ASN A 158 -6.20 -19.56 17.75
N LEU A 159 -5.76 -18.68 16.86
CA LEU A 159 -6.62 -17.74 16.13
C LEU A 159 -7.10 -18.36 14.81
N GLU A 160 -8.35 -18.08 14.43
CA GLU A 160 -8.81 -18.34 13.07
C GLU A 160 -8.21 -17.32 12.11
N LEU A 161 -7.62 -17.80 11.01
CA LEU A 161 -7.20 -16.93 9.92
C LEU A 161 -8.44 -16.38 9.23
N ARG A 162 -8.56 -15.05 9.18
CA ARG A 162 -9.47 -14.39 8.24
C ARG A 162 -8.72 -14.32 6.91
N ARG A 163 -9.38 -14.78 5.85
CA ARG A 163 -8.89 -14.76 4.46
C ARG A 163 -9.92 -14.03 3.63
#